data_AF-W7XHS8-F1
#
_entry.id   AF-W7XHS8-F1
#
_cell.length_a   1.000
_cell.length_b   1.000
_cell.length_c   1.000
_cell.angle_alpha   90.00
_cell.angle_beta   90.00
_cell.angle_gamma   90.00
#
_symmetry.space_group_name_H-M   'P 1'
#
loop_
_entity.id
_entity.type
_entity.pdbx_description
1 polymer ?
#
loop_
_entity_poly.entity_id
_entity_poly.type
_entity_poly.pdbx_seq_one_letter_code
_entity_poly.pdbx_strand_id
1 'polypeptide(L)'
;MDLYLQNIQTRFLQNFEDEEYSYLVSTNPSKNSTDYTPLIMAHPSMNINAQQYIYDVEFQNEQSNDNDKQMYANQTSFLREIFTIENSCKELIQMNNSYIRTIVKDGQQYLTRFSPIFVCYGNQYEQYSSKVGYYVKSISYQKRDKYTKEISQMMEFMVKTIIILVIVAILFISIIFFILLKYFLKHNFEIPIAIVSKVIQEADCER
;
A
#
# COMPACT_ATOMS: atom_id res chain seq x y z
N MET A 1 -0.62 25.03 1.23
CA MET A 1 0.72 24.48 1.52
C MET A 1 0.95 24.67 3.01
N ASP A 2 0.57 23.67 3.81
CA ASP A 2 0.64 23.77 5.27
C ASP A 2 2.10 23.60 5.73
N LEU A 3 2.80 24.72 5.91
CA LEU A 3 4.21 24.78 6.33
C LEU A 3 4.37 24.98 7.86
N TYR A 4 3.26 25.07 8.60
CA TYR A 4 3.33 25.20 10.05
C TYR A 4 3.60 23.82 10.68
N LEU A 5 4.82 23.64 11.19
CA LEU A 5 5.29 22.44 11.87
C LEU A 5 4.29 21.94 12.93
N GLN A 6 3.65 22.86 13.65
CA GLN A 6 2.66 22.56 14.68
C GLN A 6 1.41 21.86 14.13
N ASN A 7 0.94 22.24 12.94
CA ASN A 7 -0.21 21.59 12.29
C ASN A 7 0.14 20.20 11.77
N ILE A 8 1.38 20.02 11.26
CA ILE A 8 1.89 18.71 10.84
C ILE A 8 2.02 17.79 12.05
N GLN A 9 2.59 18.28 13.17
CA GLN A 9 2.70 17.55 14.43
C GLN A 9 1.31 17.17 14.97
N THR A 10 0.35 18.08 14.94
CA THR A 10 -1.01 17.82 15.43
C THR A 10 -1.70 16.73 14.62
N ARG A 11 -1.63 16.77 13.28
CA ARG A 11 -2.18 15.71 12.42
C ARG A 11 -1.48 14.36 12.61
N PHE A 12 -0.17 14.40 12.85
CA PHE A 12 0.63 13.21 13.13
C PHE A 12 0.20 12.54 14.44
N LEU A 13 -0.11 13.34 15.47
CA LEU A 13 -0.54 12.86 16.79
C LEU A 13 -2.04 12.45 16.82
N GLN A 14 -2.87 13.01 15.92
CA GLN A 14 -4.32 12.73 15.87
C GLN A 14 -4.68 11.41 15.16
N ASN A 15 -3.80 10.85 14.34
CA ASN A 15 -3.99 9.54 13.69
C ASN A 15 -3.44 8.40 14.57
N PHE A 16 -3.93 8.30 15.80
CA PHE A 16 -3.56 7.22 16.70
C PHE A 16 -4.70 6.21 16.82
N GLU A 17 -4.49 5.04 16.24
CA GLU A 17 -5.18 3.82 16.66
C GLU A 17 -4.10 2.91 17.28
N ASP A 18 -4.39 2.25 18.42
CA ASP A 18 -3.45 1.30 19.06
C ASP A 18 -2.98 0.18 18.10
N GLU A 19 -3.76 -0.03 17.03
CA GLU A 19 -3.54 -1.04 16.01
C GLU A 19 -2.70 -0.57 14.80
N GLU A 20 -2.54 0.75 14.57
CA GLU A 20 -1.77 1.33 13.47
C GLU A 20 -1.26 2.74 13.84
N TYR A 21 0.06 2.91 13.83
CA TYR A 21 0.68 4.18 14.19
C TYR A 21 1.96 4.44 13.41
N SER A 22 2.44 5.69 13.48
CA SER A 22 3.70 6.10 12.86
C SER A 22 4.49 7.01 13.78
N TYR A 23 5.81 6.98 13.65
CA TYR A 23 6.71 7.80 14.46
C TYR A 23 8.00 8.16 13.71
N LEU A 24 8.72 9.14 14.24
CA LEU A 24 10.04 9.57 13.79
C LEU A 24 11.05 9.27 14.89
N VAL A 25 12.12 8.57 14.53
CA VAL A 25 13.19 8.18 15.44
C VAL A 25 14.54 8.62 14.89
N SER A 26 15.43 9.04 15.78
CA SER A 26 16.80 9.41 15.42
C SER A 26 17.68 8.20 15.13
N THR A 27 18.74 8.46 14.38
CA THR A 27 19.85 7.54 14.18
C THR A 27 21.10 8.16 14.79
N ASN A 28 22.10 7.33 15.04
CA ASN A 28 23.37 7.78 15.60
C ASN A 28 24.05 8.86 14.73
N PRO A 29 24.33 10.06 15.28
CA PRO A 29 25.01 11.14 14.56
C PRO A 29 26.54 11.01 14.60
N SER A 30 27.09 10.06 15.37
CA SER A 30 28.53 9.88 15.53
C SER A 30 29.13 9.04 14.41
N LYS A 31 30.26 9.50 13.86
CA LYS A 31 31.03 8.75 12.86
C LYS A 31 31.90 7.65 13.47
N ASN A 32 32.18 7.73 14.77
CA ASN A 32 33.25 6.96 15.41
C ASN A 32 32.80 6.10 16.59
N SER A 33 31.52 6.18 16.97
CA SER A 33 30.98 5.46 18.12
C SER A 33 29.69 4.78 17.73
N THR A 34 29.45 3.57 18.22
CA THR A 34 28.15 2.88 18.20
C THR A 34 27.41 2.98 19.52
N ASP A 35 28.01 3.64 20.52
CA ASP A 35 27.40 3.93 21.81
C ASP A 35 26.42 5.09 21.66
N TYR A 36 25.24 4.76 21.15
CA TYR A 36 24.15 5.69 20.91
C TYR A 36 22.84 5.08 21.36
N THR A 37 22.02 5.87 22.06
CA THR A 37 20.66 5.49 22.42
C THR A 37 19.69 6.31 21.56
N PRO A 38 18.91 5.67 20.66
CA PRO A 38 18.00 6.38 19.78
C PRO A 38 16.91 7.12 20.54
N LEU A 39 16.61 8.32 20.05
CA LEU A 39 15.66 9.27 20.61
C LEU A 39 14.43 9.37 19.72
N ILE A 40 13.28 9.61 20.34
CA ILE A 40 12.07 9.95 19.59
C ILE A 40 12.12 11.41 19.17
N MET A 41 11.84 11.66 17.89
CA MET A 41 11.56 13.00 17.38
C MET A 41 10.07 13.30 17.38
N ALA A 42 9.25 12.31 17.03
CA ALA A 42 7.79 12.41 17.02
C ALA A 42 7.17 11.03 17.26
N HIS A 43 6.30 10.85 18.24
CA HIS A 43 5.55 9.61 18.46
C HIS A 43 4.22 9.93 19.13
N PRO A 44 3.11 9.23 18.82
CA PRO A 44 1.78 9.51 19.41
C PRO A 44 1.76 9.55 20.94
N SER A 45 2.48 8.62 21.57
CA SER A 45 2.60 8.51 23.03
C SER A 45 3.73 9.36 23.64
N MET A 46 4.42 10.21 22.88
CA MET A 46 5.51 11.03 23.44
C MET A 46 4.99 12.19 24.29
N ASN A 47 5.77 12.58 25.28
CA ASN A 47 5.68 13.88 25.92
C ASN A 47 6.45 14.91 25.09
N ILE A 48 5.73 15.80 24.40
CA ILE A 48 6.29 16.82 23.51
C ILE A 48 7.26 17.80 24.20
N ASN A 49 7.22 17.91 25.54
CA ASN A 49 8.05 18.84 26.30
C ASN A 49 9.35 18.21 26.82
N ALA A 50 9.56 16.91 26.58
CA ALA A 50 10.71 16.18 27.07
C ALA A 50 11.37 15.36 25.97
N GLN A 51 12.70 15.30 26.01
CA GLN A 51 13.45 14.37 25.20
C GLN A 51 13.30 12.97 25.79
N GLN A 52 12.95 11.98 24.96
CA GLN A 52 12.70 10.61 25.39
C GLN A 52 13.37 9.60 24.46
N TYR A 53 13.80 8.48 25.03
CA TYR A 53 14.33 7.36 24.26
C TYR A 53 13.19 6.57 23.61
N ILE A 54 13.48 5.98 22.45
CA ILE A 54 12.51 5.15 21.73
C ILE A 54 12.00 3.98 22.58
N TYR A 55 12.88 3.39 23.39
CA TYR A 55 12.57 2.25 24.24
C TYR A 55 11.56 2.59 25.34
N ASP A 56 11.62 3.81 25.87
CA ASP A 56 10.73 4.22 26.96
C ASP A 56 9.34 4.58 26.44
N VAL A 57 9.26 5.14 25.23
CA VAL A 57 7.99 5.57 24.65
C VAL A 57 7.25 4.42 23.97
N GLU A 58 7.96 3.48 23.33
CA GLU A 58 7.31 2.29 22.75
C GLU A 58 6.77 1.36 23.84
N PHE A 59 7.42 1.29 25.00
CA PHE A 59 7.12 0.34 26.08
C PHE A 59 6.79 1.06 27.40
N GLN A 60 5.79 1.96 27.34
CA GLN A 60 5.34 2.77 28.49
C GLN A 60 4.52 1.99 29.53
N ASN A 61 3.90 0.88 29.14
CA ASN A 61 3.09 0.08 30.05
C ASN A 61 3.99 -0.64 31.06
N GLU A 62 3.59 -0.62 32.34
CA GLU A 62 4.28 -1.36 33.42
C GLU A 62 4.28 -2.89 33.19
N GLN A 63 3.42 -3.38 32.29
CA GLN A 63 3.35 -4.78 31.87
C GLN A 63 4.29 -5.13 30.71
N SER A 64 4.92 -4.14 30.06
CA SER A 64 5.89 -4.41 29.00
C SER A 64 7.11 -5.11 29.59
N ASN A 65 7.32 -6.37 29.20
CA ASN A 65 8.39 -7.22 29.72
C ASN A 65 9.76 -6.64 29.30
N ASP A 66 10.73 -6.59 30.20
CA ASP A 66 12.12 -6.18 29.89
C ASP A 66 12.72 -7.00 28.73
N ASN A 67 12.26 -8.24 28.56
CA ASN A 67 12.59 -9.08 27.42
C ASN A 67 12.15 -8.47 26.07
N ASP A 68 10.96 -7.86 26.00
CA ASP A 68 10.44 -7.25 24.77
C ASP A 68 11.25 -6.01 24.41
N LYS A 69 11.63 -5.19 25.42
CA LYS A 69 12.55 -4.06 25.25
C LYS A 69 13.91 -4.51 24.72
N GLN A 70 14.47 -5.58 25.28
CA GLN A 70 15.75 -6.14 24.83
C GLN A 70 15.65 -6.69 23.40
N MET A 71 14.55 -7.40 23.09
CA MET A 71 14.32 -7.95 21.75
C MET A 71 14.18 -6.81 20.72
N TYR A 72 13.42 -5.76 21.05
CA TYR A 72 13.31 -4.57 20.23
C TYR A 72 14.68 -3.92 19.99
N ALA A 73 15.47 -3.70 21.05
CA ALA A 73 16.81 -3.12 20.93
C ALA A 73 17.75 -3.93 20.02
N ASN A 74 17.64 -5.26 20.06
CA ASN A 74 18.39 -6.13 19.16
C ASN A 74 17.89 -6.05 17.71
N GLN A 75 16.58 -6.05 17.50
CA GLN A 75 15.97 -5.96 16.16
C GLN A 75 16.20 -4.60 15.49
N THR A 76 16.35 -3.53 16.29
CA THR A 76 16.61 -2.16 15.86
C THR A 76 18.05 -1.71 16.07
N SER A 77 18.99 -2.65 16.14
CA SER A 77 20.42 -2.35 16.34
C SER A 77 20.99 -1.43 15.26
N PHE A 78 20.41 -1.44 14.05
CA PHE A 78 20.75 -0.57 12.93
C PHE A 78 20.56 0.94 13.24
N LEU A 79 19.74 1.30 14.23
CA LEU A 79 19.59 2.71 14.67
C LEU A 79 20.87 3.26 15.31
N ARG A 80 21.77 2.38 15.75
CA ARG A 80 23.04 2.70 16.43
C ARG A 80 24.25 2.63 15.50
N GLU A 81 24.05 2.18 14.25
CA GLU A 81 25.11 2.14 13.25
C GLU A 81 25.75 3.52 13.09
N ILE A 82 27.07 3.53 12.87
CA ILE A 82 27.83 4.77 12.72
C ILE A 82 27.26 5.64 11.60
N PHE A 83 27.36 6.95 11.79
CA PHE A 83 26.92 7.94 10.83
C PHE A 83 27.76 7.88 9.55
N THR A 84 27.10 7.66 8.41
CA THR A 84 27.72 7.65 7.09
C THR A 84 27.37 8.90 6.30
N ILE A 85 28.33 9.38 5.53
CA ILE A 85 28.14 10.43 4.52
C ILE A 85 28.49 9.83 3.18
N GLU A 86 27.54 9.85 2.27
CA GLU A 86 27.69 9.33 0.91
C GLU A 86 27.97 10.49 -0.05
N ASN A 87 28.89 10.26 -1.01
CA ASN A 87 29.33 11.24 -1.99
C ASN A 87 28.39 11.27 -3.20
N SER A 88 27.09 11.39 -2.96
CA SER A 88 26.09 11.67 -3.98
C SER A 88 24.72 11.83 -3.32
N CYS A 89 23.83 12.55 -3.98
CA CYS A 89 22.41 12.47 -3.68
C CYS A 89 21.66 11.48 -4.60
N LYS A 90 22.36 10.77 -5.49
CA LYS A 90 21.74 9.76 -6.38
C LYS A 90 21.16 8.55 -5.61
N GLU A 91 21.75 8.18 -4.48
CA GLU A 91 21.29 7.06 -3.64
C GLU A 91 19.93 7.30 -2.98
N LEU A 92 19.47 8.56 -2.87
CA LEU A 92 18.12 8.91 -2.41
C LEU A 92 17.01 8.29 -3.26
N ILE A 93 17.29 8.00 -4.53
CA ILE A 93 16.31 7.50 -5.49
C ILE A 93 16.18 5.97 -5.42
N GLN A 94 17.11 5.27 -4.76
CA GLN A 94 17.09 3.81 -4.58
C GLN A 94 16.47 3.41 -3.23
N MET A 95 15.23 3.85 -2.96
CA MET A 95 14.49 3.70 -1.68
C MET A 95 14.10 2.24 -1.30
N ASN A 96 15.00 1.27 -1.43
CA ASN A 96 14.80 -0.12 -1.01
C ASN A 96 15.44 -0.46 0.34
N ASN A 97 16.16 0.47 0.99
CA ASN A 97 16.85 0.21 2.26
C ASN A 97 15.93 0.37 3.48
N SER A 98 14.66 -0.01 3.37
CA SER A 98 13.77 -0.01 4.54
C SER A 98 13.93 -1.31 5.33
N TYR A 99 14.07 -1.19 6.65
CA TYR A 99 14.11 -2.36 7.53
C TYR A 99 12.68 -2.72 7.93
N ILE A 100 12.28 -3.95 7.66
CA ILE A 100 10.99 -4.48 8.14
C ILE A 100 11.28 -5.43 9.30
N ARG A 101 10.58 -5.25 10.42
CA ARG A 101 10.72 -6.04 11.64
C ARG A 101 9.36 -6.40 12.19
N THR A 102 9.28 -7.53 12.86
CA THR A 102 8.12 -7.89 13.69
C THR A 102 8.45 -7.55 15.13
N ILE A 103 7.85 -6.47 15.63
CA ILE A 103 8.00 -5.99 16.99
C ILE A 103 6.89 -6.60 17.84
N VAL A 104 7.23 -7.09 19.02
CA VAL A 104 6.25 -7.57 20.00
C VAL A 104 6.16 -6.53 21.10
N LYS A 105 4.92 -6.10 21.40
CA LYS A 105 4.61 -5.13 22.44
C LYS A 105 3.36 -5.58 23.16
N ASP A 106 3.43 -5.75 24.48
CA ASP A 106 2.31 -6.12 25.34
C ASP A 106 1.56 -7.39 24.83
N GLY A 107 2.32 -8.38 24.34
CA GLY A 107 1.76 -9.63 23.79
C GLY A 107 1.18 -9.52 22.37
N GLN A 108 1.14 -8.33 21.78
CA GLN A 108 0.66 -8.08 20.42
C GLN A 108 1.84 -7.97 19.45
N GLN A 109 1.70 -8.56 18.25
CA GLN A 109 2.69 -8.46 17.19
C GLN A 109 2.38 -7.32 16.22
N TYR A 110 3.41 -6.55 15.90
CA TYR A 110 3.37 -5.42 14.98
C TYR A 110 4.35 -5.63 13.83
N LEU A 111 3.86 -5.52 12.60
CA LEU A 111 4.70 -5.40 11.43
C LEU A 111 5.15 -3.94 11.32
N THR A 112 6.44 -3.70 11.54
CA THR A 112 7.02 -2.37 11.64
C THR A 112 8.03 -2.14 10.53
N ARG A 113 7.84 -1.08 9.75
CA ARG A 113 8.74 -0.67 8.67
C ARG A 113 9.47 0.62 9.05
N PHE A 114 10.79 0.57 9.05
CA PHE A 114 11.70 1.69 9.25
C PHE A 114 12.24 2.14 7.90
N SER A 115 11.76 3.29 7.43
CA SER A 115 12.20 3.92 6.20
C SER A 115 13.23 5.01 6.52
N PRO A 116 14.48 4.90 6.05
CA PRO A 116 15.51 5.88 6.36
C PRO A 116 15.14 7.25 5.75
N ILE A 117 15.40 8.30 6.52
CA ILE A 117 15.29 9.69 6.10
C ILE A 117 16.71 10.17 5.85
N PHE A 118 16.95 10.61 4.63
CA PHE A 118 18.23 11.15 4.21
C PHE A 118 18.09 12.64 3.91
N VAL A 119 19.12 13.40 4.25
CA VAL A 119 19.24 14.81 3.88
C VAL A 119 20.32 14.93 2.83
N CYS A 120 19.97 15.54 1.69
CA CYS A 120 20.91 15.96 0.66
C CYS A 120 21.37 17.39 0.94
N TYR A 121 22.67 17.64 0.88
CA TYR A 121 23.22 18.98 0.99
C TYR A 121 24.48 19.13 0.13
N GLY A 122 24.81 20.38 -0.20
CA GLY A 122 25.91 20.70 -1.11
C GLY A 122 25.44 21.63 -2.25
N ASN A 123 26.19 21.64 -3.34
CA ASN A 123 25.93 22.46 -4.52
C ASN A 123 25.79 21.56 -5.78
N GLN A 124 25.78 22.17 -6.96
CA GLN A 124 25.64 21.43 -8.22
C GLN A 124 26.87 20.57 -8.59
N TYR A 125 28.03 20.83 -7.96
CA TYR A 125 29.30 20.16 -8.23
C TYR A 125 29.65 19.11 -7.17
N GLU A 126 29.37 19.41 -5.90
CA GLU A 126 29.64 18.54 -4.76
C GLU A 126 28.35 18.33 -3.98
N GLN A 127 27.89 17.07 -3.95
CA GLN A 127 26.67 16.66 -3.28
C GLN A 127 26.99 15.58 -2.27
N TYR A 128 26.42 15.73 -1.08
CA TYR A 128 26.53 14.78 0.00
C TYR A 128 25.14 14.39 0.45
N SER A 129 24.97 13.12 0.81
CA SER A 129 23.78 12.68 1.50
C SER A 129 24.14 12.00 2.81
N SER A 130 23.25 12.15 3.80
CA SER A 130 23.42 11.51 5.09
C SER A 130 22.09 11.08 5.67
N LYS A 131 22.08 9.93 6.35
CA LYS A 131 20.92 9.40 7.05
C LYS A 131 20.75 10.14 8.37
N VAL A 132 19.65 10.86 8.55
CA VAL A 132 19.39 11.70 9.73
C VAL A 132 18.39 11.08 10.71
N GLY A 133 17.66 10.05 10.28
CA GLY A 133 16.68 9.35 11.12
C GLY A 133 15.88 8.34 10.32
N TYR A 134 14.78 7.87 10.90
CA TYR A 134 13.86 6.95 10.27
C TYR A 134 12.42 7.41 10.47
N TYR A 135 11.63 7.32 9.40
CA TYR A 135 10.18 7.30 9.47
C TYR A 135 9.74 5.87 9.69
N VAL A 136 8.96 5.64 10.74
CA VAL A 136 8.54 4.32 11.14
C VAL A 136 7.03 4.22 11.04
N LYS A 137 6.56 3.15 10.42
CA LYS A 137 5.14 2.79 10.37
C LYS A 137 4.95 1.41 10.97
N SER A 138 4.06 1.30 11.94
CA SER A 138 3.75 0.08 12.69
C SER A 138 2.29 -0.28 12.47
N ILE A 139 2.02 -1.54 12.11
CA ILE A 139 0.66 -2.06 11.91
C ILE A 139 0.56 -3.39 12.65
N SER A 140 -0.43 -3.51 13.53
CA SER A 140 -0.70 -4.75 14.25
C SER A 140 -1.11 -5.87 13.30
N TYR A 141 -0.77 -7.11 13.63
CA TYR A 141 -1.15 -8.26 12.82
C TYR A 141 -2.67 -8.42 12.73
N GLN A 142 -3.39 -8.12 13.81
CA GLN A 142 -4.86 -8.11 13.81
C GLN A 142 -5.44 -7.14 12.78
N LYS A 143 -4.92 -5.90 12.72
CA LYS A 143 -5.34 -4.91 11.71
C LYS A 143 -5.02 -5.36 10.30
N ARG A 144 -3.81 -5.89 10.08
CA ARG A 144 -3.38 -6.42 8.78
C ARG A 144 -4.30 -7.54 8.30
N ASP A 145 -4.65 -8.46 9.18
CA ASP A 145 -5.50 -9.60 8.85
C ASP A 145 -6.94 -9.13 8.59
N LYS A 146 -7.43 -8.12 9.32
CA LYS A 146 -8.70 -7.43 9.03
C LYS A 146 -8.70 -6.80 7.64
N TYR A 147 -7.67 -6.01 7.29
CA TYR A 147 -7.54 -5.43 5.95
C TYR A 147 -7.47 -6.50 4.86
N THR A 148 -6.73 -7.58 5.09
CA THR A 148 -6.62 -8.69 4.12
C THR A 148 -7.97 -9.37 3.91
N LYS A 149 -8.75 -9.55 4.98
CA LYS A 149 -10.09 -10.12 4.91
C LYS A 149 -11.06 -9.20 4.16
N GLU A 150 -11.07 -7.90 4.47
CA GLU A 150 -11.90 -6.90 3.78
C GLU A 150 -11.58 -6.83 2.29
N ILE A 151 -10.28 -6.77 1.94
CA ILE A 151 -9.82 -6.78 0.55
C ILE A 151 -10.20 -8.09 -0.15
N SER A 152 -10.02 -9.23 0.50
CA SER A 152 -10.37 -10.54 -0.06
C SER A 152 -11.87 -10.64 -0.35
N GLN A 153 -12.73 -10.17 0.56
CA GLN A 153 -14.18 -10.13 0.36
C GLN A 153 -14.58 -9.20 -0.79
N MET A 154 -14.00 -8.01 -0.85
CA MET A 154 -14.23 -7.09 -1.97
C MET A 154 -13.80 -7.69 -3.31
N MET A 155 -12.65 -8.38 -3.34
CA MET A 155 -12.13 -9.01 -4.54
C MET A 155 -13.03 -10.18 -5.00
N GLU A 156 -13.53 -11.00 -4.07
CA GLU A 156 -14.49 -12.06 -4.38
C GLU A 156 -15.78 -11.50 -5.00
N PHE A 157 -16.29 -10.40 -4.42
CA PHE A 157 -17.47 -9.71 -4.95
C PHE A 157 -17.23 -9.15 -6.36
N MET A 158 -16.08 -8.50 -6.59
CA MET A 158 -15.71 -7.97 -7.92
C MET A 158 -15.62 -9.08 -8.96
N VAL A 159 -14.98 -10.20 -8.66
CA VAL A 159 -14.84 -11.33 -9.60
C VAL A 159 -16.20 -11.92 -9.96
N LYS A 160 -17.07 -12.16 -8.98
CA LYS A 160 -18.44 -12.64 -9.24
C LYS A 160 -19.22 -11.68 -10.14
N THR A 161 -19.12 -10.38 -9.86
CA THR A 161 -19.80 -9.34 -10.65
C THR A 161 -19.30 -9.31 -12.09
N ILE A 162 -17.99 -9.41 -12.31
CA ILE A 162 -17.40 -9.47 -13.66
C ILE A 162 -17.90 -10.70 -14.42
N ILE A 163 -17.91 -11.88 -13.79
CA ILE A 163 -18.40 -13.12 -14.42
C ILE A 163 -19.87 -12.98 -14.85
N ILE A 164 -20.72 -12.45 -13.98
CA ILE A 164 -22.15 -12.22 -14.28
C ILE A 164 -22.28 -11.26 -15.48
N LEU A 165 -21.55 -10.15 -15.49
CA LEU A 165 -21.58 -9.18 -16.58
C LEU A 165 -21.12 -9.80 -17.92
N VAL A 166 -20.08 -10.63 -17.90
CA VAL A 166 -19.60 -11.33 -19.10
C VAL A 166 -20.67 -12.29 -19.64
N ILE A 167 -21.33 -13.07 -18.76
CA ILE A 167 -22.40 -13.98 -19.18
C ILE A 167 -23.58 -13.20 -19.78
N VAL A 168 -23.99 -12.10 -19.14
CA VAL A 168 -25.07 -11.24 -19.65
C VAL A 168 -24.70 -10.64 -21.01
N ALA A 169 -23.45 -10.18 -21.19
CA ALA A 169 -22.98 -9.64 -22.45
C ALA A 169 -22.99 -10.70 -23.57
N ILE A 170 -22.54 -11.92 -23.29
CA ILE A 170 -22.57 -13.03 -24.25
C ILE A 170 -24.01 -13.33 -24.68
N LEU A 171 -24.93 -13.47 -23.72
CA LEU A 171 -26.35 -13.71 -24.02
C LEU A 171 -26.95 -12.58 -24.86
N PHE A 172 -26.64 -11.33 -24.54
CA PHE A 172 -27.10 -10.18 -25.29
C PHE A 172 -26.59 -10.18 -26.73
N ILE A 173 -25.29 -10.47 -26.93
CA ILE A 173 -24.69 -10.61 -28.27
C ILE A 173 -25.35 -11.76 -29.05
N SER A 174 -25.59 -12.91 -28.40
CA SER A 174 -26.27 -14.05 -29.04
C SER A 174 -27.70 -13.71 -29.48
N ILE A 175 -28.45 -12.96 -28.68
CA ILE A 175 -29.80 -12.50 -29.03
C ILE A 175 -29.75 -11.56 -30.25
N ILE A 176 -28.85 -10.58 -30.25
CA ILE A 176 -28.67 -9.68 -31.39
C ILE A 176 -28.31 -10.47 -32.66
N PHE A 177 -27.37 -11.39 -32.55
CA PHE A 177 -26.95 -12.22 -33.67
C PHE A 177 -28.10 -13.06 -34.22
N PHE A 178 -28.91 -13.66 -33.35
CA PHE A 178 -30.09 -14.43 -33.76
C PHE A 178 -31.11 -13.57 -34.53
N ILE A 179 -31.39 -12.36 -34.05
CA ILE A 179 -32.30 -11.43 -34.73
C ILE A 179 -31.76 -11.04 -36.11
N LEU A 180 -30.47 -10.70 -36.20
CA LEU A 180 -29.82 -10.34 -37.47
C LEU A 180 -29.83 -11.51 -38.45
N LEU A 181 -29.50 -12.73 -37.98
CA LEU A 181 -29.52 -13.94 -38.81
C LEU A 181 -30.92 -14.24 -39.35
N LYS A 182 -31.95 -14.13 -38.49
CA LYS A 182 -33.35 -14.30 -38.91
C LYS A 182 -33.72 -13.28 -40.00
N TYR A 183 -33.32 -12.02 -39.83
CA TYR A 183 -33.57 -10.97 -40.82
C TYR A 183 -32.85 -11.25 -42.14
N PHE A 184 -31.58 -11.66 -42.07
CA PHE A 184 -30.76 -12.03 -43.22
C PHE A 184 -31.38 -13.18 -44.01
N LEU A 185 -31.78 -14.27 -43.34
CA LEU A 185 -32.38 -15.44 -43.97
C LEU A 185 -33.71 -15.09 -44.67
N LYS A 186 -34.56 -14.31 -44.00
CA LYS A 186 -35.84 -13.87 -44.57
C LYS A 186 -35.65 -13.08 -45.87
N HIS A 187 -34.75 -12.10 -45.87
CA HIS A 187 -34.59 -11.19 -47.00
C HIS A 187 -33.79 -11.78 -48.16
N ASN A 188 -32.81 -12.66 -47.90
CA ASN A 188 -31.95 -13.20 -48.94
C ASN A 188 -32.40 -14.57 -49.47
N PHE A 189 -33.19 -15.33 -48.71
CA PHE A 189 -33.64 -16.66 -49.12
C PHE A 189 -35.16 -16.76 -49.21
N GLU A 190 -35.89 -16.52 -48.12
CA GLU A 190 -37.35 -16.76 -48.11
C GLU A 190 -38.09 -15.89 -49.14
N ILE A 191 -37.84 -14.58 -49.17
CA ILE A 191 -38.53 -13.67 -50.11
C ILE A 191 -38.16 -14.01 -51.57
N PRO A 192 -36.88 -14.13 -51.96
CA PRO A 192 -36.53 -14.50 -53.33
C PRO A 192 -37.07 -15.87 -53.76
N ILE A 193 -37.01 -16.88 -52.89
CA ILE A 193 -37.55 -18.23 -53.20
C ILE A 193 -39.07 -18.14 -53.40
N ALA A 194 -39.79 -17.40 -52.57
CA ALA A 194 -41.23 -17.22 -52.72
C ALA A 194 -41.58 -16.51 -54.04
N ILE A 195 -40.81 -15.49 -54.45
CA ILE A 195 -40.99 -14.81 -55.74
C ILE A 195 -40.76 -15.79 -56.90
N VAL A 196 -39.64 -16.52 -56.90
CA VAL A 196 -39.32 -17.49 -57.96
C VAL A 196 -40.36 -18.61 -58.03
N SER A 197 -40.75 -19.16 -56.88
CA SER A 197 -41.76 -20.22 -56.80
C SER A 197 -43.12 -19.75 -57.33
N LYS A 198 -43.49 -18.50 -57.05
CA LYS A 198 -44.72 -17.90 -57.58
C LYS A 198 -44.67 -17.74 -59.09
N VAL A 199 -43.54 -17.26 -59.63
CA VAL A 199 -43.33 -17.13 -61.09
C VAL A 199 -43.42 -18.49 -61.78
N ILE A 200 -42.83 -19.55 -61.19
CA ILE A 200 -42.91 -20.91 -61.74
C ILE A 200 -44.36 -21.43 -61.74
N GLN A 201 -45.10 -21.24 -60.65
CA GLN A 201 -46.51 -21.67 -60.57
C GLN A 201 -47.41 -20.93 -61.57
N GLU A 202 -47.22 -19.63 -61.73
CA GLU A 202 -47.98 -18.84 -62.70
C GLU A 202 -47.67 -19.26 -64.14
N ALA A 203 -46.42 -19.61 -64.45
CA ALA A 203 -46.01 -20.08 -65.77
C ALA A 203 -46.51 -21.50 -66.11
N ASP A 204 -46.65 -22.39 -65.11
CA ASP A 204 -47.19 -23.75 -65.32
C ASP A 204 -48.71 -23.75 -65.53
N CYS A 205 -49.44 -22.72 -65.07
CA CYS A 205 -50.89 -22.59 -65.27
C CYS A 205 -51.30 -22.05 -66.64
N GLU A 206 -50.37 -21.54 -67.45
CA GLU A 206 -50.63 -21.05 -68.82
C GLU A 206 -50.39 -22.11 -69.93
N ARG A 207 -50.23 -23.39 -69.56
CA ARG A 207 -50.25 -24.55 -70.46
C ARG A 207 -51.57 -25.30 -70.38
#